data_AF-A0A8T0PC66-F1
#
_entry.id   AF-A0A8T0PC66-F1
#
_cell.length_a   1.000
_cell.length_b   1.000
_cell.length_c   1.000
_cell.angle_alpha   90.00
_cell.angle_beta   90.00
_cell.angle_gamma   90.00
#
_symmetry.space_group_name_H-M   'P 1'
#
loop_
_entity.id
_entity.type
_entity.pdbx_description
1 polymer ?
#
loop_
_entity_poly.entity_id
_entity_poly.type
_entity_poly.pdbx_seq_one_letter_code
_entity_poly.pdbx_strand_id
1 'polypeptide(L)'
;MAVVAAAAMLHPRAWTPVVSYGGELASSLTSSPVRVLMAAVILCAGAVAVLRRARRLRDVYLVDYGCFLGEPQHRVPTATATEHARLMPYLVDGESLDFMLRLHERSGIGEETSIPDSLRYMPPDRGVAASCAEAELVIFAAVDSALARAAPALPRGAADIDALVVACSFTTLAPEFADLVVNRYGLRADVRTVNLSGMGCSGALICVGLAKNLLQVAPPGTRALVVTTELLSSMFYPGTKREMLVPNVLFRMGAAAIVMSNSPERARFRIGHVVRTLTAARDRDYRCAFQVHVGEDPACINEGRRVFK
;
A
#
# COMPACT_ATOMS: atom_id res chain seq x y z
N MET A 1 26.35 28.02 31.12
CA MET A 1 27.41 27.87 30.09
C MET A 1 27.25 26.58 29.24
N ALA A 2 26.01 26.13 28.98
CA ALA A 2 25.75 24.94 28.14
C ALA A 2 25.22 25.29 26.73
N VAL A 3 24.89 26.56 26.48
CA VAL A 3 24.32 27.04 25.19
C VAL A 3 25.42 27.40 24.17
N VAL A 4 26.66 27.63 24.61
CA VAL A 4 27.76 28.08 23.72
C VAL A 4 28.35 26.93 22.89
N ALA A 5 28.30 25.68 23.38
CA ALA A 5 28.89 24.54 22.68
C ALA A 5 28.08 24.08 21.45
N ALA A 6 26.77 24.33 21.41
CA ALA A 6 25.92 23.93 20.29
C ALA A 6 25.96 24.93 19.11
N ALA A 7 26.29 26.19 19.36
CA ALA A 7 26.37 27.23 18.32
C ALA A 7 27.64 27.12 17.44
N ALA A 8 28.67 26.41 17.89
CA ALA A 8 29.95 26.30 17.19
C ALA A 8 29.94 25.35 15.97
N MET A 9 28.86 24.57 15.77
CA MET A 9 28.76 23.63 14.64
C MET A 9 28.16 24.23 13.35
N LEU A 10 27.75 25.50 13.34
CA LEU A 10 27.01 26.11 12.22
C LEU A 10 27.72 27.25 11.47
N HIS A 11 28.97 27.60 11.78
CA HIS A 11 29.71 28.64 11.03
C HIS A 11 31.17 28.23 10.74
N PRO A 12 31.54 27.90 9.48
CA PRO A 12 32.88 27.40 9.15
C PRO A 12 34.00 28.45 9.10
N ARG A 13 33.79 29.67 9.62
CA ARG A 13 34.74 30.78 9.41
C ARG A 13 34.95 31.64 10.65
N ALA A 14 35.67 31.10 11.63
CA ALA A 14 36.47 31.85 12.59
C ALA A 14 37.44 30.89 13.28
N TRP A 15 38.67 30.81 12.77
CA TRP A 15 39.79 30.12 13.43
C TRP A 15 40.53 31.12 14.32
N THR A 16 40.38 30.99 15.64
CA THR A 16 41.30 31.50 16.68
C THR A 16 41.34 30.47 17.85
N PRO A 17 42.41 30.45 18.67
CA PRO A 17 42.93 29.19 19.22
C PRO A 17 42.15 28.72 20.46
N VAL A 18 41.45 27.59 20.33
CA VAL A 18 40.72 26.88 21.40
C VAL A 18 41.66 25.94 22.19
N VAL A 19 42.97 26.23 22.25
CA VAL A 19 43.95 25.25 22.77
C VAL A 19 44.25 25.40 24.27
N SER A 20 43.79 26.46 24.95
CA SER A 20 44.18 26.69 26.37
C SER A 20 43.19 26.21 27.44
N TYR A 21 41.94 25.84 27.10
CA TYR A 21 40.93 25.46 28.12
C TYR A 21 40.85 23.96 28.45
N GLY A 22 41.45 23.09 27.64
CA GLY A 22 41.39 21.64 27.85
C GLY A 22 42.24 21.15 29.03
N GLY A 23 43.39 21.78 29.27
CA GLY A 23 44.33 21.37 30.33
C GLY A 23 43.86 21.68 31.75
N GLU A 24 43.22 22.83 31.97
CA GLU A 24 42.68 23.23 33.28
C GLU A 24 41.38 22.51 33.64
N LEU A 25 40.54 22.17 32.65
CA LEU A 25 39.36 21.33 32.87
C LEU A 25 39.74 19.90 33.26
N ALA A 26 40.74 19.32 32.58
CA ALA A 26 41.22 17.98 32.86
C ALA A 26 41.85 17.87 34.26
N SER A 27 42.66 18.84 34.67
CA SER A 27 43.29 18.85 36.00
C SER A 27 42.29 19.09 37.15
N SER A 28 41.26 19.90 36.92
CA SER A 28 40.14 20.14 37.85
C SER A 28 39.23 18.91 38.03
N LEU A 29 39.04 18.12 36.96
CA LEU A 29 38.25 16.89 36.96
C LEU A 29 38.95 15.73 37.66
N THR A 30 40.29 15.65 37.59
CA THR A 30 41.10 14.61 38.25
C THR A 30 41.42 14.90 39.72
N SER A 31 41.12 16.10 40.21
CA SER A 31 41.43 16.52 41.59
C SER A 31 40.61 15.78 42.67
N SER A 32 39.51 15.11 42.29
CA SER A 32 38.67 14.35 43.21
C SER A 32 38.10 13.11 42.51
N PRO A 33 38.18 11.91 43.12
CA PRO A 33 37.62 10.68 42.54
C PRO A 33 36.11 10.80 42.27
N VAL A 34 35.40 11.65 43.02
CA VAL A 34 33.98 11.94 42.82
C VAL A 34 33.72 12.65 41.49
N ARG A 35 34.59 13.59 41.09
CA ARG A 35 34.43 14.33 39.82
C ARG A 35 34.69 13.44 38.61
N VAL A 36 35.68 12.54 38.71
CA VAL A 36 35.96 11.52 37.68
C VAL A 36 34.77 10.57 37.55
N LEU A 37 34.21 10.08 38.66
CA LEU A 37 33.04 9.21 38.65
C LEU A 37 31.82 9.89 38.03
N MET A 38 31.55 11.15 38.39
CA MET A 38 30.43 11.92 37.83
C MET A 38 30.57 12.16 36.32
N ALA A 39 31.77 12.50 35.84
CA ALA A 39 32.04 12.66 34.42
C ALA A 39 31.84 11.34 33.64
N ALA A 40 32.33 10.22 34.19
CA ALA A 40 32.13 8.90 33.61
C ALA A 40 30.64 8.53 33.53
N VAL A 41 29.86 8.79 34.59
CA VAL A 41 28.42 8.53 34.61
C VAL A 41 27.68 9.35 33.54
N ILE A 42 28.02 10.64 33.39
CA ILE A 42 27.40 11.51 32.38
C ILE A 42 27.72 11.03 30.96
N LEU A 43 28.98 10.66 30.70
CA LEU A 43 29.40 10.12 29.40
C LEU A 43 28.72 8.78 29.09
N CYS A 44 28.64 7.87 30.05
CA CYS A 44 27.93 6.61 29.92
C CYS A 44 26.43 6.82 29.67
N ALA A 45 25.79 7.73 30.41
CA ALA A 45 24.39 8.07 30.21
C ALA A 45 24.14 8.69 28.83
N GLY A 46 25.03 9.57 28.37
CA GLY A 46 25.01 10.14 27.02
C GLY A 46 25.16 9.08 25.94
N ALA A 47 26.13 8.18 26.07
CA ALA A 47 26.34 7.06 25.15
C ALA A 47 25.11 6.12 25.10
N VAL A 48 24.54 5.77 26.26
CA VAL A 48 23.30 4.97 26.34
C VAL A 48 22.13 5.71 25.70
N ALA A 49 21.99 7.02 25.88
CA ALA A 49 20.94 7.81 25.26
C ALA A 49 21.08 7.87 23.74
N VAL A 50 22.30 8.05 23.22
CA VAL A 50 22.61 8.01 21.78
C VAL A 50 22.31 6.63 21.21
N LEU A 51 22.76 5.56 21.86
CA LEU A 51 22.48 4.18 21.44
C LEU A 51 20.98 3.86 21.48
N ARG A 52 20.25 4.29 22.51
CA ARG A 52 18.80 4.13 22.59
C ARG A 52 18.09 4.89 21.48
N ARG A 53 18.51 6.12 21.18
CA ARG A 53 17.93 6.94 20.11
C ARG A 53 18.25 6.35 18.73
N ALA A 54 19.45 5.82 18.53
CA ALA A 54 19.86 5.14 17.31
C ALA A 54 19.11 3.80 17.11
N ARG A 55 18.76 3.10 18.19
CA ARG A 55 17.98 1.85 18.16
C ARG A 55 16.46 2.06 18.18
N ARG A 56 15.97 3.28 18.42
CA ARG A 56 14.53 3.57 18.44
C ARG A 56 14.03 3.56 16.99
N LEU A 57 13.15 2.61 16.68
CA LEU A 57 12.42 2.62 15.42
C LEU A 57 11.67 3.93 15.27
N ARG A 58 11.75 4.52 14.09
CA ARG A 58 11.08 5.78 13.82
C ARG A 58 9.56 5.59 13.80
N ASP A 59 8.86 6.61 14.23
CA ASP A 59 7.42 6.68 14.03
C ASP A 59 7.15 6.91 12.53
N VAL A 60 6.10 6.27 12.03
CA VAL A 60 5.67 6.38 10.63
C VAL A 60 4.26 6.92 10.61
N TYR A 61 3.96 7.72 9.61
CA TYR A 61 2.75 8.52 9.53
C TYR A 61 2.07 8.31 8.18
N LEU A 62 0.74 8.36 8.19
CA LEU A 62 -0.08 8.55 7.00
C LEU A 62 -0.25 10.05 6.82
N VAL A 63 0.23 10.56 5.68
CA VAL A 63 0.10 11.97 5.29
C VAL A 63 -1.32 12.20 4.77
N ASP A 64 -1.66 11.55 3.66
CA ASP A 64 -3.02 11.52 3.12
C ASP A 64 -3.23 10.25 2.27
N TYR A 65 -4.43 10.05 1.75
CA TYR A 65 -4.79 8.90 0.94
C TYR A 65 -5.76 9.30 -0.18
N GLY A 66 -6.00 8.38 -1.10
CA GLY A 66 -7.06 8.47 -2.09
C GLY A 66 -7.56 7.16 -2.57
N CYS A 67 -8.78 7.19 -3.11
CA CYS A 67 -9.47 6.03 -3.61
C CYS A 67 -10.06 6.36 -4.97
N PHE A 68 -10.13 5.35 -5.83
CA PHE A 68 -11.07 5.37 -6.94
C PHE A 68 -12.49 5.31 -6.36
N LEU A 69 -13.32 6.30 -6.69
CA LEU A 69 -14.67 6.44 -6.15
C LEU A 69 -15.77 6.01 -7.13
N GLY A 70 -15.43 5.38 -8.26
CA GLY A 70 -16.40 4.91 -9.25
C GLY A 70 -17.06 6.08 -9.99
N GLU A 71 -16.65 6.34 -11.23
CA GLU A 71 -17.37 7.32 -12.05
C GLU A 71 -18.78 6.80 -12.37
N PRO A 72 -19.80 7.67 -12.51
CA PRO A 72 -21.18 7.24 -12.77
C PRO A 72 -21.33 6.28 -13.95
N GLN A 73 -20.45 6.37 -14.95
CA GLN A 73 -20.42 5.48 -16.10
C GLN A 73 -19.99 4.04 -15.76
N HIS A 74 -19.17 3.83 -14.72
CA HIS A 74 -18.69 2.51 -14.29
C HIS A 74 -19.55 1.90 -13.16
N ARG A 75 -20.51 2.65 -12.63
CA ARG A 75 -21.49 2.17 -11.65
C ARG A 75 -22.39 1.06 -12.20
N VAL A 76 -22.62 0.01 -11.43
CA VAL A 76 -23.54 -1.09 -11.75
C VAL A 76 -24.61 -1.26 -10.67
N PRO A 77 -25.77 -0.60 -10.83
CA PRO A 77 -26.93 -0.86 -10.00
C PRO A 77 -27.42 -2.31 -10.12
N THR A 78 -28.14 -2.79 -9.11
CA THR A 78 -28.69 -4.16 -9.07
C THR A 78 -29.59 -4.45 -10.28
N ALA A 79 -30.39 -3.47 -10.70
CA ALA A 79 -31.24 -3.60 -11.89
C ALA A 79 -30.40 -3.83 -13.16
N THR A 80 -29.34 -3.04 -13.34
CA THR A 80 -28.42 -3.17 -14.49
C THR A 80 -27.69 -4.50 -14.47
N ALA A 81 -27.17 -4.94 -13.31
CA ALA A 81 -26.53 -6.25 -13.17
C ALA A 81 -27.49 -7.38 -13.55
N THR A 82 -28.75 -7.29 -13.09
CA THR A 82 -29.78 -8.30 -13.35
C THR A 82 -30.17 -8.37 -14.81
N GLU A 83 -30.38 -7.22 -15.45
CA GLU A 83 -30.68 -7.14 -16.88
C GLU A 83 -29.52 -7.69 -17.71
N HIS A 84 -28.30 -7.23 -17.43
CA HIS A 84 -27.10 -7.66 -18.15
C HIS A 84 -26.90 -9.17 -18.06
N ALA A 85 -27.05 -9.75 -16.86
CA ALA A 85 -26.91 -11.19 -16.65
C ALA A 85 -27.98 -12.00 -17.40
N ARG A 86 -29.22 -11.48 -17.54
CA ARG A 86 -30.29 -12.12 -18.31
C ARG A 86 -30.08 -12.07 -19.83
N LEU A 87 -29.29 -11.11 -20.32
CA LEU A 87 -28.97 -10.97 -21.74
C LEU A 87 -27.83 -11.88 -22.22
N MET A 88 -27.23 -12.68 -21.32
CA MET A 88 -26.12 -13.58 -21.62
C MET A 88 -26.45 -15.07 -21.45
N PRO A 89 -27.59 -15.59 -21.95
CA PRO A 89 -27.99 -16.98 -21.76
C PRO A 89 -27.08 -17.99 -22.49
N TYR A 90 -26.28 -17.52 -23.45
CA TYR A 90 -25.29 -18.34 -24.15
C TYR A 90 -24.00 -18.55 -23.33
N LEU A 91 -23.78 -17.72 -22.30
CA LEU A 91 -22.57 -17.76 -21.48
C LEU A 91 -22.84 -18.33 -20.09
N VAL A 92 -24.04 -18.11 -19.54
CA VAL A 92 -24.43 -18.57 -18.21
C VAL A 92 -25.78 -19.26 -18.29
N ASP A 93 -25.86 -20.50 -17.82
CA ASP A 93 -27.11 -21.25 -17.78
C ASP A 93 -28.09 -20.67 -16.73
N GLY A 94 -29.38 -20.99 -16.87
CA GLY A 94 -30.43 -20.44 -16.02
C GLY A 94 -30.25 -20.74 -14.52
N GLU A 95 -29.74 -21.92 -14.15
CA GLU A 95 -29.53 -22.28 -12.74
C GLU A 95 -28.40 -21.47 -12.11
N SER A 96 -27.30 -21.30 -12.85
CA SER A 96 -26.15 -20.48 -12.47
C SER A 96 -26.53 -19.00 -12.37
N LEU A 97 -27.33 -18.49 -13.31
CA LEU A 97 -27.86 -17.12 -13.29
C LEU A 97 -28.72 -16.90 -12.04
N ASP A 98 -29.69 -17.78 -11.80
CA ASP A 98 -30.55 -17.73 -10.61
C ASP A 98 -29.75 -17.76 -9.31
N PHE A 99 -28.67 -18.54 -9.26
CA PHE A 99 -27.76 -18.56 -8.13
C PHE A 99 -27.06 -17.20 -7.95
N MET A 100 -26.50 -16.64 -9.01
CA MET A 100 -25.82 -15.33 -8.96
C MET A 100 -26.76 -14.19 -8.56
N LEU A 101 -27.99 -14.15 -9.08
CA LEU A 101 -28.98 -13.14 -8.73
C LEU A 101 -29.35 -13.22 -7.24
N ARG A 102 -29.64 -14.42 -6.72
CA ARG A 102 -29.91 -14.63 -5.29
C ARG A 102 -28.71 -14.25 -4.41
N LEU A 103 -27.49 -14.54 -4.87
CA LEU A 103 -26.28 -14.17 -4.17
C LEU A 103 -26.12 -12.64 -4.13
N HIS A 104 -26.35 -11.97 -5.25
CA HIS A 104 -26.27 -10.51 -5.36
C HIS A 104 -27.26 -9.82 -4.41
N GLU A 105 -28.53 -10.24 -4.42
CA GLU A 105 -29.58 -9.72 -3.53
C GLU A 105 -29.23 -9.86 -2.03
N ARG A 106 -28.45 -10.89 -1.67
CA ARG A 106 -28.10 -11.19 -0.27
C ARG A 106 -26.69 -10.74 0.13
N SER A 107 -25.88 -10.29 -0.83
CA SER A 107 -24.48 -9.94 -0.61
C SER A 107 -24.28 -8.63 0.17
N GLY A 108 -25.30 -7.77 0.22
CA GLY A 108 -25.19 -6.43 0.79
C GLY A 108 -24.36 -5.45 -0.07
N ILE A 109 -24.10 -5.79 -1.33
CA ILE A 109 -23.42 -4.90 -2.26
C ILE A 109 -24.31 -3.70 -2.58
N GLY A 110 -23.75 -2.50 -2.41
CA GLY A 110 -24.45 -1.25 -2.68
C GLY A 110 -24.59 -0.92 -4.17
N GLU A 111 -25.56 -0.05 -4.45
CA GLU A 111 -25.90 0.43 -5.81
C GLU A 111 -24.81 1.32 -6.43
N GLU A 112 -23.85 1.79 -5.64
CA GLU A 112 -22.76 2.68 -6.07
C GLU A 112 -21.45 1.93 -6.40
N THR A 113 -21.49 0.59 -6.43
CA THR A 113 -20.31 -0.19 -6.78
C THR A 113 -20.03 -0.20 -8.28
N SER A 114 -18.76 -0.40 -8.65
CA SER A 114 -18.30 -0.30 -10.04
C SER A 114 -17.73 -1.62 -10.58
N ILE A 115 -17.86 -1.81 -11.89
CA ILE A 115 -17.25 -2.87 -12.69
C ILE A 115 -16.59 -2.27 -13.94
N PRO A 116 -15.54 -2.89 -14.49
CA PRO A 116 -14.87 -2.36 -15.66
C PRO A 116 -15.75 -2.50 -16.90
N ASP A 117 -15.51 -1.66 -17.90
CA ASP A 117 -16.27 -1.68 -19.15
C ASP A 117 -16.15 -3.00 -19.90
N SER A 118 -15.03 -3.69 -19.71
CA SER A 118 -14.77 -5.03 -20.23
C SER A 118 -15.82 -6.06 -19.79
N LEU A 119 -16.39 -5.92 -18.59
CA LEU A 119 -17.47 -6.78 -18.10
C LEU A 119 -18.87 -6.32 -18.52
N ARG A 120 -18.99 -5.20 -19.24
CA ARG A 120 -20.25 -4.69 -19.79
C ARG A 120 -20.47 -5.10 -21.24
N TYR A 121 -19.45 -5.66 -21.89
CA TYR A 121 -19.57 -6.18 -23.24
C TYR A 121 -20.28 -7.54 -23.25
N MET A 122 -20.92 -7.86 -24.38
CA MET A 122 -21.57 -9.14 -24.61
C MET A 122 -20.97 -9.76 -25.88
N PRO A 123 -20.00 -10.68 -25.78
CA PRO A 123 -19.44 -11.25 -24.54
C PRO A 123 -18.44 -10.31 -23.82
N PRO A 124 -18.16 -10.53 -22.52
CA PRO A 124 -17.15 -9.79 -21.77
C PRO A 124 -15.75 -9.92 -22.39
N ASP A 125 -15.00 -8.82 -22.42
CA ASP A 125 -13.59 -8.83 -22.81
C ASP A 125 -12.72 -9.22 -21.60
N ARG A 126 -11.91 -10.27 -21.76
CA ARG A 126 -10.98 -10.76 -20.73
C ARG A 126 -9.52 -10.62 -21.14
N GLY A 127 -9.27 -9.82 -22.19
CA GLY A 127 -7.95 -9.62 -22.76
C GLY A 127 -7.03 -8.78 -21.88
N VAL A 128 -5.73 -8.92 -22.12
CA VAL A 128 -4.69 -8.13 -21.44
C VAL A 128 -4.91 -6.62 -21.62
N ALA A 129 -5.36 -6.20 -22.81
CA ALA A 129 -5.64 -4.79 -23.10
C ALA A 129 -6.75 -4.21 -22.19
N ALA A 130 -7.80 -4.99 -21.93
CA ALA A 130 -8.86 -4.60 -21.00
C ALA A 130 -8.32 -4.46 -19.56
N SER A 131 -7.50 -5.41 -19.11
CA SER A 131 -6.83 -5.33 -17.80
C SER A 131 -5.90 -4.11 -17.69
N CYS A 132 -5.16 -3.77 -18.75
CA CYS A 132 -4.34 -2.55 -18.78
C CYS A 132 -5.20 -1.29 -18.66
N ALA A 133 -6.27 -1.18 -19.44
CA ALA A 133 -7.17 -0.03 -19.41
C ALA A 133 -7.85 0.14 -18.04
N GLU A 134 -8.31 -0.97 -17.45
CA GLU A 134 -8.85 -0.98 -16.09
C GLU A 134 -7.82 -0.50 -15.06
N ALA A 135 -6.59 -1.04 -15.13
CA ALA A 135 -5.51 -0.68 -14.22
C ALA A 135 -5.18 0.80 -14.28
N GLU A 136 -4.97 1.34 -15.48
CA GLU A 136 -4.70 2.77 -15.69
C GLU A 136 -5.81 3.63 -15.10
N LEU A 137 -7.07 3.32 -15.39
CA LEU A 137 -8.23 4.04 -14.86
C LEU A 137 -8.23 4.11 -13.33
N VAL A 138 -8.20 2.95 -12.66
CA VAL A 138 -8.38 2.93 -11.20
C VAL A 138 -7.13 3.42 -10.46
N ILE A 139 -5.94 3.02 -10.92
CA ILE A 139 -4.67 3.39 -10.27
C ILE A 139 -4.45 4.89 -10.40
N PHE A 140 -4.57 5.44 -11.61
CA PHE A 140 -4.31 6.86 -11.81
C PHE A 140 -5.32 7.73 -11.05
N ALA A 141 -6.61 7.38 -11.08
CA ALA A 141 -7.60 8.10 -10.28
C ALA A 141 -7.28 8.09 -8.78
N ALA A 142 -6.89 6.95 -8.21
CA ALA A 142 -6.53 6.86 -6.80
C ALA A 142 -5.26 7.66 -6.47
N VAL A 143 -4.22 7.57 -7.31
CA VAL A 143 -2.94 8.26 -7.12
C VAL A 143 -3.10 9.77 -7.31
N ASP A 144 -3.81 10.23 -8.33
CA ASP A 144 -4.14 11.65 -8.54
C ASP A 144 -4.80 12.23 -7.30
N SER A 145 -5.82 11.53 -6.79
CA SER A 145 -6.57 11.93 -5.61
C SER A 145 -5.68 11.98 -4.35
N ALA A 146 -4.79 11.01 -4.17
CA ALA A 146 -3.85 10.96 -3.04
C ALA A 146 -2.78 12.06 -3.12
N LEU A 147 -2.15 12.26 -4.29
CA LEU A 147 -1.13 13.28 -4.50
C LEU A 147 -1.71 14.69 -4.38
N ALA A 148 -2.91 14.92 -4.90
CA ALA A 148 -3.59 16.21 -4.77
C ALA A 148 -3.87 16.57 -3.30
N ARG A 149 -4.35 15.61 -2.50
CA ARG A 149 -4.58 15.84 -1.06
C ARG A 149 -3.29 15.96 -0.26
N ALA A 150 -2.25 15.21 -0.64
CA ALA A 150 -0.93 15.29 -0.01
C ALA A 150 -0.07 16.44 -0.52
N ALA A 151 -0.53 17.25 -1.49
CA ALA A 151 0.23 18.34 -2.10
C ALA A 151 0.88 19.31 -1.08
N PRO A 152 0.24 19.70 0.04
CA PRO A 152 0.88 20.54 1.06
C PRO A 152 2.12 19.91 1.73
N ALA A 153 2.29 18.59 1.64
CA ALA A 153 3.44 17.85 2.15
C ALA A 153 4.46 17.48 1.05
N LEU A 154 4.13 17.74 -0.22
CA LEU A 154 4.87 17.36 -1.43
C LEU A 154 5.20 18.61 -2.28
N PRO A 155 6.11 19.49 -1.84
CA PRO A 155 6.47 20.71 -2.58
C PRO A 155 6.97 20.47 -4.01
N ARG A 156 7.55 19.30 -4.31
CA ARG A 156 7.99 18.89 -5.66
C ARG A 156 7.02 17.90 -6.32
N GLY A 157 5.81 17.76 -5.78
CA GLY A 157 4.79 16.83 -6.28
C GLY A 157 5.23 15.37 -6.22
N ALA A 158 5.00 14.61 -7.29
CA ALA A 158 5.38 13.19 -7.35
C ALA A 158 6.89 12.95 -7.22
N ALA A 159 7.74 13.94 -7.56
CA ALA A 159 9.19 13.86 -7.42
C ALA A 159 9.65 13.84 -5.95
N ASP A 160 8.76 14.04 -4.99
CA ASP A 160 9.03 13.90 -3.56
C ASP A 160 8.82 12.47 -3.02
N ILE A 161 8.31 11.54 -3.83
CA ILE A 161 8.13 10.13 -3.48
C ILE A 161 9.46 9.38 -3.63
N ASP A 162 9.88 8.69 -2.57
CA ASP A 162 11.17 7.95 -2.52
C ASP A 162 11.01 6.44 -2.67
N ALA A 163 9.83 5.92 -2.33
CA ALA A 163 9.49 4.51 -2.49
C ALA A 163 8.06 4.36 -2.99
N LEU A 164 7.83 3.39 -3.85
CA LEU A 164 6.53 3.02 -4.40
C LEU A 164 6.28 1.54 -4.09
N VAL A 165 5.19 1.24 -3.41
CA VAL A 165 4.74 -0.13 -3.17
C VAL A 165 3.39 -0.30 -3.85
N VAL A 166 3.31 -1.14 -4.88
CA VAL A 166 2.06 -1.45 -5.57
C VAL A 166 1.64 -2.88 -5.28
N ALA A 167 0.33 -3.11 -5.12
CA ALA A 167 -0.20 -4.47 -5.02
C ALA A 167 -1.49 -4.66 -5.82
N CYS A 168 -1.59 -5.81 -6.47
CA CYS A 168 -2.80 -6.32 -7.11
C CYS A 168 -2.92 -7.83 -6.85
N SER A 169 -4.10 -8.35 -6.52
CA SER A 169 -4.20 -9.75 -6.08
C SER A 169 -4.04 -10.73 -7.25
N PHE A 170 -4.81 -10.54 -8.33
CA PHE A 170 -5.00 -11.58 -9.34
C PHE A 170 -4.33 -11.31 -10.68
N THR A 171 -4.09 -10.05 -11.00
CA THR A 171 -3.54 -9.66 -12.29
C THR A 171 -2.08 -9.29 -12.12
N THR A 172 -1.20 -9.83 -12.95
CA THR A 172 0.20 -9.39 -13.08
C THR A 172 0.45 -9.08 -14.54
N LEU A 173 0.85 -7.84 -14.84
CA LEU A 173 1.07 -7.35 -16.20
C LEU A 173 2.57 -7.10 -16.42
N ALA A 174 2.95 -7.06 -17.70
CA ALA A 174 4.23 -6.55 -18.16
C ALA A 174 3.96 -5.45 -19.21
N PRO A 175 4.36 -4.17 -18.98
CA PRO A 175 5.07 -3.64 -17.81
C PRO A 175 4.26 -3.77 -16.50
N GLU A 176 4.96 -3.77 -15.36
CA GLU A 176 4.30 -3.92 -14.06
C GLU A 176 3.55 -2.64 -13.64
N PHE A 177 2.61 -2.76 -12.69
CA PHE A 177 1.83 -1.60 -12.25
C PHE A 177 2.69 -0.49 -11.63
N ALA A 178 3.81 -0.85 -11.00
CA ALA A 178 4.76 0.13 -10.50
C ALA A 178 5.37 0.97 -11.64
N ASP A 179 5.71 0.35 -12.77
CA ASP A 179 6.22 1.04 -13.95
C ASP A 179 5.18 2.00 -14.53
N LEU A 180 3.90 1.60 -14.56
CA LEU A 180 2.81 2.48 -15.00
C LEU A 180 2.76 3.77 -14.16
N VAL A 181 2.86 3.65 -12.84
CA VAL A 181 2.86 4.82 -11.93
C VAL A 181 4.14 5.63 -12.10
N VAL A 182 5.32 4.99 -12.16
CA VAL A 182 6.59 5.70 -12.34
C VAL A 182 6.59 6.51 -13.63
N ASN A 183 6.16 5.90 -14.73
CA ASN A 183 6.09 6.55 -16.04
C ASN A 183 5.07 7.69 -16.06
N ARG A 184 3.83 7.43 -15.60
CA ARG A 184 2.72 8.40 -15.66
C ARG A 184 3.01 9.68 -14.89
N TYR A 185 3.64 9.56 -13.73
CA TYR A 185 3.85 10.65 -12.77
C TYR A 185 5.27 11.22 -12.78
N GLY A 186 6.16 10.67 -13.61
CA GLY A 186 7.55 11.13 -13.69
C GLY A 186 8.29 11.00 -12.35
N LEU A 187 8.12 9.86 -11.68
CA LEU A 187 8.87 9.59 -10.44
C LEU A 187 10.37 9.57 -10.77
N ARG A 188 11.18 9.85 -9.76
CA ARG A 188 12.63 9.94 -9.93
C ARG A 188 13.22 8.61 -10.36
N ALA A 189 14.30 8.65 -11.13
CA ALA A 189 15.01 7.46 -11.60
C ALA A 189 15.58 6.57 -10.47
N ASP A 190 15.72 7.12 -9.25
CA ASP A 190 16.20 6.42 -8.06
C ASP A 190 15.07 5.95 -7.12
N VAL A 191 13.81 6.04 -7.55
CA VAL A 191 12.67 5.58 -6.75
C VAL A 191 12.74 4.08 -6.51
N ARG A 192 12.50 3.66 -5.27
CA ARG A 192 12.49 2.23 -4.91
C ARG A 192 11.10 1.65 -5.15
N THR A 193 10.96 0.81 -6.16
CA THR A 193 9.69 0.15 -6.48
C THR A 193 9.60 -1.25 -5.87
N VAL A 194 8.40 -1.62 -5.43
CA VAL A 194 8.03 -2.99 -5.06
C VAL A 194 6.64 -3.27 -5.61
N ASN A 195 6.51 -4.27 -6.47
CA ASN A 195 5.23 -4.75 -6.97
C ASN A 195 4.90 -6.10 -6.32
N LEU A 196 3.77 -6.21 -5.62
CA LEU A 196 3.32 -7.41 -4.93
C LEU A 196 2.08 -7.99 -5.61
N SER A 197 2.03 -9.31 -5.78
CA SER A 197 0.83 -9.99 -6.25
C SER A 197 0.48 -11.22 -5.41
N GLY A 198 -0.76 -11.73 -5.57
CA GLY A 198 -1.21 -12.96 -4.92
C GLY A 198 -1.54 -12.86 -3.43
N MET A 199 -1.60 -11.66 -2.86
CA MET A 199 -1.82 -11.46 -1.41
C MET A 199 -3.31 -11.38 -1.02
N GLY A 200 -4.21 -11.31 -2.00
CA GLY A 200 -5.66 -11.19 -1.81
C GLY A 200 -6.05 -9.94 -1.02
N CYS A 201 -7.21 -10.02 -0.35
CA CYS A 201 -7.77 -8.92 0.45
C CYS A 201 -6.85 -8.41 1.58
N SER A 202 -5.83 -9.18 1.98
CA SER A 202 -4.84 -8.76 2.98
C SER A 202 -3.74 -7.85 2.42
N GLY A 203 -3.65 -7.74 1.09
CA GLY A 203 -2.58 -7.05 0.36
C GLY A 203 -2.35 -5.61 0.82
N ALA A 204 -3.41 -4.84 1.08
CA ALA A 204 -3.29 -3.45 1.52
C ALA A 204 -2.54 -3.31 2.85
N LEU A 205 -2.89 -4.10 3.87
CA LEU A 205 -2.20 -4.05 5.16
C LEU A 205 -0.76 -4.57 5.08
N ILE A 206 -0.50 -5.51 4.17
CA ILE A 206 0.86 -6.01 3.91
C ILE A 206 1.73 -4.90 3.31
N CYS A 207 1.20 -4.15 2.34
CA CYS A 207 1.90 -3.02 1.74
C CYS A 207 2.16 -1.91 2.75
N VAL A 208 1.18 -1.57 3.59
CA VAL A 208 1.35 -0.59 4.68
C VAL A 208 2.43 -1.06 5.66
N GLY A 209 2.45 -2.35 6.03
CA GLY A 209 3.49 -2.93 6.87
C GLY A 209 4.88 -2.89 6.23
N LEU A 210 4.98 -3.21 4.94
CA LEU A 210 6.22 -3.12 4.18
C LEU A 210 6.73 -1.68 4.10
N ALA A 211 5.88 -0.74 3.69
CA ALA A 211 6.21 0.68 3.61
C ALA A 211 6.63 1.23 4.98
N LYS A 212 5.93 0.84 6.06
CA LYS A 212 6.33 1.17 7.43
C LYS A 212 7.75 0.69 7.73
N ASN A 213 8.07 -0.57 7.48
CA ASN A 213 9.39 -1.12 7.75
C ASN A 213 10.49 -0.40 6.94
N LEU A 214 10.22 -0.07 5.66
CA LEU A 214 11.14 0.70 4.82
C LEU A 214 11.37 2.12 5.38
N LEU A 215 10.28 2.82 5.75
CA LEU A 215 10.34 4.18 6.28
C LEU A 215 11.03 4.27 7.65
N GLN A 216 10.95 3.21 8.46
CA GLN A 216 11.59 3.16 9.78
C GLN A 216 13.12 3.20 9.73
N VAL A 217 13.71 2.66 8.65
CA VAL A 217 15.17 2.61 8.45
C VAL A 217 15.67 3.68 7.48
N ALA A 218 14.77 4.39 6.79
CA ALA A 218 15.11 5.43 5.82
C ALA A 218 15.54 6.76 6.48
N PRO A 219 16.22 7.67 5.76
CA PRO A 219 16.51 9.04 6.24
C PRO A 219 15.26 9.82 6.66
N PRO A 220 15.38 10.85 7.53
CA PRO A 220 14.22 11.62 7.95
C PRO A 220 13.59 12.38 6.77
N GLY A 221 12.26 12.44 6.73
CA GLY A 221 11.53 13.07 5.64
C GLY A 221 11.32 12.18 4.41
N THR A 222 11.72 10.91 4.46
CA THR A 222 11.44 9.95 3.38
C THR A 222 9.94 9.70 3.25
N ARG A 223 9.46 9.62 2.01
CA ARG A 223 8.06 9.45 1.65
C ARG A 223 7.85 8.20 0.81
N ALA A 224 6.80 7.44 1.12
CA ALA A 224 6.39 6.26 0.36
C ALA A 224 4.98 6.44 -0.19
N LEU A 225 4.77 6.05 -1.44
CA LEU A 225 3.45 5.89 -2.04
C LEU A 225 3.08 4.41 -2.02
N VAL A 226 1.98 4.06 -1.37
CA VAL A 226 1.43 2.71 -1.36
C VAL A 226 0.19 2.70 -2.23
N VAL A 227 0.12 1.84 -3.23
CA VAL A 227 -1.02 1.70 -4.13
C VAL A 227 -1.52 0.25 -4.06
N THR A 228 -2.80 0.06 -3.83
CA THR A 228 -3.43 -1.26 -3.88
C THR A 228 -4.63 -1.22 -4.79
N THR A 229 -4.75 -2.18 -5.68
CA THR A 229 -5.84 -2.26 -6.66
C THR A 229 -6.36 -3.68 -6.82
N GLU A 230 -7.62 -3.81 -7.18
CA GLU A 230 -8.22 -5.06 -7.61
C GLU A 230 -8.84 -4.87 -9.00
N LEU A 231 -8.43 -5.74 -9.93
CA LEU A 231 -8.86 -5.70 -11.33
C LEU A 231 -9.75 -6.90 -11.63
N LEU A 232 -10.83 -6.67 -12.36
CA LEU A 232 -11.88 -7.66 -12.62
C LEU A 232 -11.87 -8.17 -14.06
N SER A 233 -11.28 -7.43 -15.01
CA SER A 233 -11.37 -7.72 -16.45
C SER A 233 -11.00 -9.16 -16.79
N SER A 234 -9.96 -9.71 -16.17
CA SER A 234 -9.49 -11.09 -16.42
C SER A 234 -10.11 -12.16 -15.53
N MET A 235 -11.02 -11.79 -14.62
CA MET A 235 -11.51 -12.69 -13.56
C MET A 235 -12.83 -13.40 -13.90
N PHE A 236 -13.57 -12.90 -14.88
CA PHE A 236 -14.91 -13.41 -15.16
C PHE A 236 -14.92 -14.90 -15.53
N TYR A 237 -15.68 -15.67 -14.75
CA TYR A 237 -15.85 -17.11 -14.93
C TYR A 237 -17.17 -17.42 -15.67
N PRO A 238 -17.13 -17.95 -16.91
CA PRO A 238 -18.32 -18.28 -17.70
C PRO A 238 -18.84 -19.70 -17.47
N GLY A 239 -18.35 -20.43 -16.46
CA GLY A 239 -18.77 -21.81 -16.21
C GLY A 239 -19.89 -21.92 -15.17
N THR A 240 -20.21 -23.14 -14.76
CA THR A 240 -21.40 -23.46 -13.94
C THR A 240 -21.09 -23.86 -12.51
N LYS A 241 -19.81 -23.91 -12.13
CA LYS A 241 -19.39 -24.26 -10.76
C LYS A 241 -19.73 -23.13 -9.80
N ARG A 242 -20.70 -23.36 -8.90
CA ARG A 242 -21.21 -22.36 -7.95
C ARG A 242 -20.10 -21.69 -7.12
N GLU A 243 -19.14 -22.46 -6.62
CA GLU A 243 -18.00 -21.93 -5.86
C GLU A 243 -17.14 -20.91 -6.64
N MET A 244 -17.15 -20.99 -7.98
CA MET A 244 -16.40 -20.11 -8.87
C MET A 244 -17.25 -18.96 -9.43
N LEU A 245 -18.58 -19.03 -9.27
CA LEU A 245 -19.50 -17.93 -9.62
C LEU A 245 -19.56 -16.85 -8.53
N VAL A 246 -19.13 -17.16 -7.30
CA VAL A 246 -19.13 -16.19 -6.19
C VAL A 246 -18.28 -14.95 -6.49
N PRO A 247 -17.02 -15.07 -6.97
CA PRO A 247 -16.22 -13.94 -7.44
C PRO A 247 -16.91 -13.01 -8.44
N ASN A 248 -17.64 -13.57 -9.41
CA ASN A 248 -18.35 -12.76 -10.43
C ASN A 248 -19.37 -11.80 -9.80
N VAL A 249 -19.93 -12.17 -8.65
CA VAL A 249 -20.94 -11.38 -7.94
C VAL A 249 -20.32 -10.48 -6.89
N LEU A 250 -19.33 -10.94 -6.13
CA LEU A 250 -18.83 -10.22 -4.95
C LEU A 250 -17.76 -9.17 -5.27
N PHE A 251 -16.89 -9.42 -6.25
CA PHE A 251 -15.79 -8.52 -6.50
C PHE A 251 -16.22 -7.28 -7.28
N ARG A 252 -15.55 -6.17 -6.99
CA ARG A 252 -15.76 -4.86 -7.59
C ARG A 252 -14.40 -4.25 -7.88
N MET A 253 -14.31 -3.51 -8.97
CA MET A 253 -13.06 -2.85 -9.34
C MET A 253 -12.76 -1.73 -8.36
N GLY A 254 -11.46 -1.46 -8.16
CA GLY A 254 -11.07 -0.29 -7.41
C GLY A 254 -9.59 -0.19 -7.16
N ALA A 255 -9.20 0.96 -6.62
CA ALA A 255 -7.86 1.19 -6.12
C ALA A 255 -7.88 2.19 -4.96
N ALA A 256 -6.87 2.07 -4.11
CA ALA A 256 -6.53 3.04 -3.08
C ALA A 256 -5.04 3.35 -3.13
N ALA A 257 -4.68 4.60 -2.88
CA ALA A 257 -3.33 5.10 -2.81
C ALA A 257 -3.12 5.81 -1.46
N ILE A 258 -1.97 5.64 -0.82
CA ILE A 258 -1.65 6.21 0.49
C ILE A 258 -0.27 6.83 0.42
N VAL A 259 -0.15 8.10 0.82
CA VAL A 259 1.15 8.75 1.02
C VAL A 259 1.55 8.60 2.48
N MET A 260 2.69 7.95 2.72
CA MET A 260 3.25 7.71 4.04
C MET A 260 4.58 8.44 4.20
N SER A 261 4.94 8.81 5.43
CA SER A 261 6.21 9.50 5.73
C SER A 261 6.75 9.08 7.10
N ASN A 262 8.07 9.18 7.30
CA ASN A 262 8.68 9.08 8.63
C ASN A 262 8.88 10.45 9.32
N SER A 263 8.29 11.50 8.75
CA SER A 263 8.15 12.82 9.37
C SER A 263 6.71 13.05 9.83
N PRO A 264 6.48 13.63 11.02
CA PRO A 264 5.14 14.03 11.47
C PRO A 264 4.60 15.26 10.74
N GLU A 265 5.41 15.92 9.91
CA GLU A 265 5.01 17.12 9.19
C GLU A 265 3.82 16.85 8.27
N ARG A 266 2.73 17.61 8.44
CA ARG A 266 1.47 17.49 7.67
C ARG A 266 0.84 16.09 7.74
N ALA A 267 1.22 15.27 8.73
CA ALA A 267 0.66 13.95 8.94
C ALA A 267 -0.79 14.01 9.45
N ARG A 268 -1.67 13.21 8.87
CA ARG A 268 -3.05 13.03 9.36
C ARG A 268 -3.13 11.99 10.48
N PHE A 269 -2.39 10.89 10.35
CA PHE A 269 -2.39 9.81 11.32
C PHE A 269 -0.97 9.30 11.60
N ARG A 270 -0.74 8.81 12.81
CA ARG A 270 0.45 8.00 13.14
C ARG A 270 0.09 6.53 12.99
N ILE A 271 0.90 5.77 12.27
CA ILE A 271 0.71 4.34 12.09
C ILE A 271 1.06 3.61 13.39
N GLY A 272 0.06 2.99 13.99
CA GLY A 272 0.20 2.16 15.18
C GLY A 272 0.84 0.79 14.87
N HIS A 273 0.42 -0.23 15.61
CA HIS A 273 0.86 -1.60 15.37
C HIS A 273 0.18 -2.17 14.12
N VAL A 274 0.99 -2.76 13.23
CA VAL A 274 0.51 -3.52 12.09
C VAL A 274 0.79 -4.98 12.43
N VAL A 275 -0.26 -5.77 12.58
CA VAL A 275 -0.18 -7.19 12.92
C VAL A 275 -0.61 -8.00 11.71
N ARG A 276 0.20 -9.00 11.36
CA ARG A 276 -0.12 -9.96 10.31
C ARG A 276 -0.12 -11.36 10.90
N THR A 277 -1.21 -12.08 10.70
CA THR A 277 -1.31 -13.51 11.01
C THR A 277 -1.24 -14.28 9.70
N LEU A 278 -0.27 -15.19 9.57
CA LEU A 278 -0.15 -16.09 8.42
C LEU A 278 -0.36 -17.52 8.88
N THR A 279 -1.37 -18.17 8.32
CA THR A 279 -1.78 -19.52 8.75
C THR A 279 -1.66 -20.55 7.63
N ALA A 280 -1.04 -20.17 6.52
CA ALA A 280 -0.83 -21.00 5.33
C ALA A 280 -0.02 -22.28 5.57
N ALA A 281 0.65 -22.42 6.72
CA ALA A 281 1.26 -23.70 7.12
C ALA A 281 0.20 -24.79 7.42
N ARG A 282 -1.06 -24.42 7.67
CA ARG A 282 -2.16 -25.37 7.85
C ARG A 282 -2.75 -25.72 6.49
N ASP A 283 -2.72 -27.00 6.11
CA ASP A 283 -3.28 -27.52 4.86
C ASP A 283 -4.67 -26.97 4.50
N ARG A 284 -5.56 -26.87 5.49
CA ARG A 284 -6.91 -26.32 5.30
C ARG A 284 -6.88 -24.85 4.89
N ASP A 285 -6.05 -24.06 5.53
CA ASP A 285 -5.96 -22.62 5.29
C ASP A 285 -5.14 -22.35 4.02
N TYR A 286 -4.14 -23.18 3.72
CA TYR A 286 -3.47 -23.16 2.42
C TYR A 286 -4.48 -23.41 1.31
N ARG A 287 -5.32 -24.46 1.43
CA ARG A 287 -6.32 -24.92 0.46
C ARG A 287 -7.59 -24.04 0.36
N CYS A 288 -7.63 -22.84 0.96
CA CYS A 288 -8.87 -22.06 1.08
C CYS A 288 -9.32 -21.40 -0.24
N ALA A 289 -8.39 -20.88 -1.03
CA ALA A 289 -8.66 -20.20 -2.29
C ALA A 289 -7.50 -20.40 -3.27
N PHE A 290 -7.78 -20.87 -4.49
CA PHE A 290 -6.78 -21.09 -5.54
C PHE A 290 -7.26 -20.54 -6.87
N GLN A 291 -6.32 -20.01 -7.63
CA GLN A 291 -6.53 -19.81 -9.05
C GLN A 291 -6.41 -21.16 -9.76
N VAL A 292 -7.44 -21.54 -10.52
CA VAL A 292 -7.50 -22.79 -11.28
C VAL A 292 -7.82 -22.50 -12.73
N HIS A 293 -7.15 -23.20 -13.64
CA HIS A 293 -7.50 -23.15 -15.06
C HIS A 293 -8.67 -24.11 -15.33
N VAL A 294 -9.66 -23.67 -16.09
CA VAL A 294 -10.81 -24.49 -16.48
C VAL A 294 -10.86 -24.55 -18.00
N GLY A 295 -10.40 -25.65 -18.59
CA GLY A 295 -10.35 -25.78 -20.05
C GLY A 295 -9.41 -24.74 -20.69
N GLU A 296 -9.88 -24.06 -21.73
CA GLU A 296 -9.17 -22.97 -22.42
C GLU A 296 -9.39 -21.59 -21.78
N ASP A 297 -10.24 -21.49 -20.74
CA ASP A 297 -10.53 -20.23 -20.09
C ASP A 297 -9.40 -19.77 -19.15
N PRO A 298 -9.17 -18.43 -19.04
CA PRO A 298 -8.24 -17.86 -18.09
C PRO A 298 -8.55 -18.28 -16.65
N ALA A 299 -7.51 -18.28 -15.82
CA ALA A 299 -7.54 -18.89 -14.51
C ALA A 299 -8.52 -18.18 -13.56
N CYS A 300 -9.49 -18.93 -13.04
CA CYS A 300 -10.60 -18.47 -12.20
C CYS A 300 -10.39 -18.86 -10.74
N ILE A 301 -11.05 -18.15 -9.82
CA ILE A 301 -10.88 -18.39 -8.38
C ILE A 301 -11.84 -19.48 -7.92
N ASN A 302 -11.28 -20.54 -7.35
CA ASN A 302 -12.03 -21.54 -6.61
C ASN A 302 -11.94 -21.22 -5.12
N GLU A 303 -13.01 -20.63 -4.59
CA GLU A 303 -13.23 -20.48 -3.16
C GLU A 303 -13.69 -21.84 -2.61
N GLY A 304 -12.91 -22.47 -1.74
CA GLY A 304 -13.23 -23.80 -1.24
C GLY A 304 -14.64 -23.85 -0.63
N ARG A 305 -15.40 -24.94 -0.87
CA ARG A 305 -16.80 -25.17 -0.42
C ARG A 305 -17.11 -24.95 1.07
N ARG A 306 -16.11 -24.63 1.90
CA ARG A 306 -16.24 -24.37 3.34
C ARG A 306 -15.98 -22.90 3.73
N VAL A 307 -15.64 -22.01 2.79
CA VAL A 307 -15.53 -20.56 3.05
C VAL A 307 -16.92 -19.95 3.34
N PHE A 308 -17.98 -20.56 2.82
CA PHE A 308 -19.37 -20.08 2.93
C PHE A 308 -20.29 -20.99 3.77
N LYS A 309 -19.74 -21.80 4.68
CA LYS A 309 -20.51 -22.62 5.63
C LYS A 309 -20.66 -21.95 6.99
#